data_AF-A0AAX6DJY4-F1
#
_entry.id   AF-A0AAX6DJY4-F1
#
_cell.length_a   1.000
_cell.length_b   1.000
_cell.length_c   1.000
_cell.angle_alpha   90.00
_cell.angle_beta   90.00
_cell.angle_gamma   90.00
#
_symmetry.space_group_name_H-M   'P 1'
#
loop_
_entity.id
_entity.type
_entity.pdbx_description
1 polymer ?
#
loop_
_entity_poly.entity_id
_entity_poly.type
_entity_poly.pdbx_seq_one_letter_code
_entity_poly.pdbx_strand_id
1 'polypeptide(L)'
;MRIGIVNMGPEEEFDWGSIGEAVAVEFEHVSGNLEWKDLFPEWIDEEEENEGTSCPEIPMPDLSSAEELDVVVARIPCRQPESGWNRDVFRLQAHLVAARLAARRGRRDGSGKVRVAVKSECRPMMEIFRCDDVVGREGEWWMFEVDGERLEEKMELPVGSCMLSMPLWQKGNNEAYDLSKFGDRQVASAKKEAYATVLHSSDLYVCGAIVLAQSILKSGSTRDLILLHDASIPQPKLLALSAAGWKLRMITRIRNPRAEKNSYNEYNYSKLRLWQLTDYHKLIFIDADIIVLRNLDILFSFPQITAVGNDGVIFNSGIMVIEPSNCTFKTLMKRRYDVISYMVVIKGS
;
A
#
# COMPACT_ATOMS: atom_id res chain seq x y z
N MET A 1 -0.95 16.07 -29.08
CA MET A 1 -1.02 15.45 -27.74
C MET A 1 -1.06 13.96 -27.96
N ARG A 2 -0.12 13.21 -27.38
CA ARG A 2 -0.03 11.75 -27.50
C ARG A 2 -0.70 11.09 -26.31
N ILE A 3 -1.56 10.13 -26.58
CA ILE A 3 -2.44 9.52 -25.59
C ILE A 3 -2.22 8.01 -25.63
N GLY A 4 -1.67 7.44 -24.56
CA GLY A 4 -1.53 5.99 -24.45
C GLY A 4 -2.85 5.38 -23.97
N ILE A 5 -3.42 4.47 -24.74
CA ILE A 5 -4.72 3.86 -24.45
C ILE A 5 -4.53 2.42 -23.99
N VAL A 6 -5.11 2.08 -22.84
CA VAL A 6 -5.01 0.76 -22.22
C VAL A 6 -6.41 0.16 -22.03
N ASN A 7 -6.63 -1.05 -22.57
CA ASN A 7 -7.83 -1.87 -22.37
C ASN A 7 -9.14 -1.18 -22.81
N MET A 8 -9.12 -0.39 -23.88
CA MET A 8 -10.32 0.25 -24.45
C MET A 8 -10.86 -0.51 -25.66
N GLY A 9 -12.13 -0.28 -25.96
CA GLY A 9 -12.75 -0.83 -27.17
C GLY A 9 -12.40 0.01 -28.42
N PRO A 10 -12.56 -0.55 -29.63
CA PRO A 10 -12.20 0.13 -30.88
C PRO A 10 -12.93 1.46 -31.11
N GLU A 11 -14.18 1.57 -30.65
CA GLU A 11 -14.97 2.80 -30.74
C GLU A 11 -14.42 3.88 -29.80
N GLU A 12 -14.00 3.50 -28.59
CA GLU A 12 -13.42 4.44 -27.61
C GLU A 12 -12.04 4.93 -28.07
N GLU A 13 -11.24 4.05 -28.69
CA GLU A 13 -9.95 4.44 -29.29
C GLU A 13 -10.12 5.48 -30.39
N PHE A 14 -11.16 5.33 -31.23
CA PHE A 14 -11.48 6.29 -32.28
C PHE A 14 -11.83 7.68 -31.72
N ASP A 15 -12.62 7.73 -30.63
CA ASP A 15 -12.99 8.99 -29.97
C ASP A 15 -11.75 9.73 -29.46
N TRP A 16 -10.80 9.04 -28.83
CA TRP A 16 -9.54 9.64 -28.37
C TRP A 16 -8.63 10.08 -29.53
N GLY A 17 -8.68 9.36 -30.65
CA GLY A 17 -8.01 9.74 -31.89
C GLY A 17 -8.47 11.09 -32.46
N SER A 18 -9.69 11.54 -32.10
CA SER A 18 -10.20 12.86 -32.49
C SER A 18 -9.63 14.01 -31.65
N ILE A 19 -9.13 13.72 -30.45
CA ILE A 19 -8.58 14.68 -29.49
C ILE A 19 -7.04 14.78 -29.62
N GLY A 20 -6.38 13.70 -30.02
CA GLY A 20 -4.94 13.62 -30.16
C GLY A 20 -4.46 12.35 -30.87
N GLU A 21 -3.15 12.13 -30.86
CA GLU A 21 -2.53 10.92 -31.39
C GLU A 21 -2.71 9.78 -30.38
N ALA A 22 -3.71 8.94 -30.60
CA ALA A 22 -4.01 7.77 -29.78
C ALA A 22 -3.08 6.60 -30.13
N VAL A 23 -2.40 6.06 -29.11
CA VAL A 23 -1.51 4.89 -29.22
C VAL A 23 -2.09 3.79 -28.34
N ALA A 24 -2.72 2.80 -28.97
CA ALA A 24 -3.23 1.62 -28.27
C ALA A 24 -2.07 0.75 -27.76
N VAL A 25 -2.13 0.35 -26.49
CA VAL A 25 -1.17 -0.56 -25.87
C VAL A 25 -1.82 -1.93 -25.75
N GLU A 26 -1.45 -2.82 -26.66
CA GLU A 26 -1.87 -4.22 -26.64
C GLU A 26 -1.07 -5.01 -25.61
N PHE A 27 -1.75 -5.87 -24.86
CA PHE A 27 -1.12 -6.79 -23.91
C PHE A 27 -1.95 -8.06 -23.77
N GLU A 28 -1.28 -9.17 -23.48
CA GLU A 28 -1.95 -10.44 -23.21
C GLU A 28 -2.72 -10.37 -21.88
N HIS A 29 -4.00 -10.73 -21.90
CA HIS A 29 -4.80 -10.77 -20.69
C HIS A 29 -4.40 -11.96 -19.82
N VAL A 30 -4.40 -11.73 -18.51
CA VAL A 30 -4.20 -12.79 -17.53
C VAL A 30 -5.22 -13.92 -17.72
N SER A 31 -4.78 -15.16 -17.55
CA SER A 31 -5.63 -16.33 -17.67
C SER A 31 -6.84 -16.23 -16.73
N GLY A 32 -8.03 -16.58 -17.22
CA GLY A 32 -9.24 -16.64 -16.40
C GLY A 32 -9.19 -17.68 -15.27
N ASN A 33 -8.20 -18.59 -15.32
CA ASN A 33 -7.96 -19.59 -14.27
C ASN A 33 -7.06 -19.07 -13.14
N LEU A 34 -6.43 -17.89 -13.31
CA LEU A 34 -5.57 -17.33 -12.28
C LEU A 34 -6.42 -16.61 -11.22
N GLU A 35 -6.35 -17.09 -9.99
CA GLU A 35 -7.09 -16.55 -8.87
C GLU A 35 -6.22 -15.65 -8.00
N TRP A 36 -6.86 -14.77 -7.21
CA TRP A 36 -6.16 -13.88 -6.29
C TRP A 36 -5.26 -14.63 -5.29
N LYS A 37 -5.69 -15.83 -4.86
CA LYS A 37 -4.95 -16.67 -3.92
C LYS A 37 -3.66 -17.24 -4.52
N ASP A 38 -3.53 -17.30 -5.83
CA ASP A 38 -2.34 -17.81 -6.50
C ASP A 38 -1.21 -16.76 -6.49
N LEU A 39 -1.57 -15.47 -6.52
CA LEU A 39 -0.65 -14.34 -6.34
C LEU A 39 -0.37 -14.03 -4.86
N PHE A 40 -1.36 -14.28 -4.01
CA PHE A 40 -1.30 -14.01 -2.57
C PHE A 40 -1.65 -15.27 -1.77
N PRO A 41 -0.82 -16.32 -1.81
CA PRO A 41 -1.11 -17.57 -1.12
C PRO A 41 -1.04 -17.41 0.40
N GLU A 42 -1.74 -18.31 1.08
CA GLU A 42 -1.83 -18.35 2.55
C GLU A 42 -0.54 -18.86 3.20
N TRP A 43 0.17 -19.74 2.50
CA TRP A 43 1.45 -20.30 2.91
C TRP A 43 2.45 -20.11 1.79
N ILE A 44 3.65 -19.71 2.18
CA ILE A 44 4.79 -19.60 1.27
C ILE A 44 5.89 -20.45 1.89
N ASP A 45 6.45 -21.35 1.11
CA ASP A 45 7.62 -22.12 1.51
C ASP A 45 8.86 -21.20 1.45
N GLU A 46 9.13 -20.50 2.54
CA GLU A 46 10.25 -19.56 2.66
C GLU A 46 11.62 -20.27 2.59
N GLU A 47 11.66 -21.59 2.86
CA GLU A 47 12.88 -22.40 2.86
C GLU A 47 13.08 -23.17 1.55
N GLU A 48 12.11 -23.10 0.61
CA GLU A 48 12.09 -23.82 -0.67
C GLU A 48 12.34 -25.34 -0.54
N GLU A 49 12.02 -25.94 0.60
CA GLU A 49 12.23 -27.38 0.84
C GLU A 49 11.28 -28.25 0.00
N ASN A 50 10.16 -27.70 -0.47
CA ASN A 50 9.24 -28.35 -1.39
C ASN A 50 9.27 -27.70 -2.78
N GLU A 51 9.35 -28.52 -3.85
CA GLU A 51 9.37 -28.09 -5.27
C GLU A 51 8.04 -27.43 -5.77
N GLY A 52 7.20 -26.88 -4.89
CA GLY A 52 5.75 -26.80 -5.12
C GLY A 52 5.07 -25.45 -5.36
N THR A 53 5.70 -24.30 -5.13
CA THR A 53 4.99 -23.00 -5.34
C THR A 53 5.66 -22.14 -6.40
N SER A 54 5.33 -22.40 -7.67
CA SER A 54 5.66 -21.46 -8.74
C SER A 54 4.72 -20.24 -8.64
N CYS A 55 5.25 -19.09 -8.24
CA CYS A 55 4.52 -17.84 -8.36
C CYS A 55 4.16 -17.56 -9.82
N PRO A 56 2.88 -17.36 -10.14
CA PRO A 56 2.47 -17.01 -11.49
C PRO A 56 2.89 -15.57 -11.81
N GLU A 57 3.44 -15.36 -13.00
CA GLU A 57 3.74 -14.03 -13.50
C GLU A 57 2.49 -13.41 -14.15
N ILE A 58 2.29 -12.11 -13.93
CA ILE A 58 1.24 -11.36 -14.62
C ILE A 58 1.83 -10.87 -15.95
N PRO A 59 1.24 -11.22 -17.10
CA PRO A 59 1.73 -10.76 -18.39
C PRO A 59 1.68 -9.23 -18.47
N MET A 60 2.76 -8.63 -18.97
CA MET A 60 2.91 -7.18 -19.11
C MET A 60 3.34 -6.84 -20.54
N PRO A 61 2.90 -5.71 -21.10
CA PRO A 61 3.34 -5.28 -22.42
C PRO A 61 4.83 -4.95 -22.43
N ASP A 62 5.48 -5.23 -23.56
CA ASP A 62 6.79 -4.65 -23.85
C ASP A 62 6.62 -3.17 -24.21
N LEU A 63 7.31 -2.32 -23.46
CA LEU A 63 7.30 -0.88 -23.63
C LEU A 63 8.60 -0.35 -24.24
N SER A 64 9.51 -1.23 -24.67
CA SER A 64 10.83 -0.87 -25.19
C SER A 64 10.78 0.13 -26.35
N SER A 65 9.84 -0.06 -27.27
CA SER A 65 9.61 0.78 -28.45
C SER A 65 8.59 1.90 -28.24
N ALA A 66 7.90 1.93 -27.10
CA ALA A 66 6.86 2.92 -26.85
C ALA A 66 7.46 4.34 -26.74
N GLU A 67 6.85 5.28 -27.45
CA GLU A 67 7.22 6.70 -27.40
C GLU A 67 6.73 7.38 -26.11
N GLU A 68 7.20 8.60 -25.85
CA GLU A 68 6.71 9.41 -24.73
C GLU A 68 5.24 9.84 -24.95
N LEU A 69 4.45 9.77 -23.87
CA LEU A 69 3.00 10.00 -23.85
C LEU A 69 2.66 11.21 -22.98
N ASP A 70 1.78 12.10 -23.46
CA ASP A 70 1.35 13.27 -22.68
C ASP A 70 0.34 12.91 -21.56
N VAL A 71 -0.46 11.87 -21.80
CA VAL A 71 -1.49 11.33 -20.90
C VAL A 71 -1.62 9.82 -21.11
N VAL A 72 -1.78 9.07 -20.03
CA VAL A 72 -2.18 7.65 -20.07
C VAL A 72 -3.66 7.53 -19.75
N VAL A 73 -4.41 6.83 -20.58
CA VAL A 73 -5.85 6.61 -20.42
C VAL A 73 -6.11 5.11 -20.35
N ALA A 74 -6.74 4.65 -19.28
CA ALA A 74 -7.01 3.24 -19.05
C ALA A 74 -8.47 2.98 -18.72
N ARG A 75 -9.07 1.95 -19.32
CA ARG A 75 -10.34 1.41 -18.87
C ARG A 75 -10.09 0.26 -17.91
N ILE A 76 -10.71 0.33 -16.74
CA ILE A 76 -10.50 -0.66 -15.68
C ILE A 76 -11.83 -1.34 -15.34
N PRO A 77 -11.90 -2.68 -15.45
CA PRO A 77 -13.13 -3.43 -15.23
C PRO A 77 -13.60 -3.30 -13.78
N CYS A 78 -14.90 -3.12 -13.59
CA CYS A 78 -15.56 -3.05 -12.29
C CYS A 78 -16.66 -4.11 -12.28
N ARG A 79 -16.59 -5.06 -11.34
CA ARG A 79 -17.63 -6.09 -11.16
C ARG A 79 -18.50 -5.85 -9.94
N GLN A 80 -18.61 -4.61 -9.44
CA GLN A 80 -19.54 -4.34 -8.34
C GLN A 80 -20.98 -4.63 -8.79
N PRO A 81 -21.84 -5.22 -7.93
CA PRO A 81 -21.63 -5.54 -6.51
C PRO A 81 -21.19 -7.00 -6.25
N GLU A 82 -20.63 -7.73 -7.22
CA GLU A 82 -20.21 -9.12 -7.05
C GLU A 82 -19.22 -9.28 -5.89
N SER A 83 -19.36 -10.36 -5.11
CA SER A 83 -18.43 -10.62 -4.01
C SER A 83 -17.02 -10.82 -4.55
N GLY A 84 -16.02 -10.19 -3.92
CA GLY A 84 -14.63 -10.27 -4.35
C GLY A 84 -14.26 -9.42 -5.56
N TRP A 85 -15.14 -8.52 -6.04
CA TRP A 85 -14.84 -7.60 -7.16
C TRP A 85 -13.52 -6.81 -7.02
N ASN A 86 -13.09 -6.57 -5.78
CA ASN A 86 -11.86 -5.85 -5.46
C ASN A 86 -10.61 -6.74 -5.47
N ARG A 87 -10.78 -8.06 -5.63
CA ARG A 87 -9.74 -9.09 -5.74
C ARG A 87 -9.75 -9.75 -7.11
N ASP A 88 -10.18 -9.00 -8.13
CA ASP A 88 -10.14 -9.45 -9.52
C ASP A 88 -8.73 -9.27 -10.09
N VAL A 89 -8.14 -10.36 -10.60
CA VAL A 89 -6.75 -10.37 -11.08
C VAL A 89 -6.59 -9.57 -12.38
N PHE A 90 -7.59 -9.63 -13.27
CA PHE A 90 -7.57 -8.81 -14.49
C PHE A 90 -7.68 -7.32 -14.18
N ARG A 91 -8.53 -6.94 -13.21
CA ARG A 91 -8.56 -5.58 -12.66
C ARG A 91 -7.17 -5.17 -12.16
N LEU A 92 -6.47 -6.02 -11.40
CA LEU A 92 -5.11 -5.73 -10.94
C LEU A 92 -4.16 -5.51 -12.12
N GLN A 93 -4.14 -6.43 -13.10
CA GLN A 93 -3.32 -6.32 -14.30
C GLN A 93 -3.56 -5.00 -15.04
N ALA A 94 -4.81 -4.62 -15.29
CA ALA A 94 -5.13 -3.38 -15.99
C ALA A 94 -4.61 -2.13 -15.27
N HIS A 95 -4.64 -2.10 -13.93
CA HIS A 95 -4.01 -1.02 -13.16
C HIS A 95 -2.49 -1.01 -13.31
N LEU A 96 -1.86 -2.19 -13.26
CA LEU A 96 -0.41 -2.32 -13.36
C LEU A 96 0.10 -1.92 -14.74
N VAL A 97 -0.59 -2.30 -15.81
CA VAL A 97 -0.25 -1.88 -17.18
C VAL A 97 -0.33 -0.36 -17.30
N ALA A 98 -1.43 0.25 -16.84
CA ALA A 98 -1.59 1.69 -16.87
C ALA A 98 -0.51 2.42 -16.04
N ALA A 99 -0.21 1.91 -14.85
CA ALA A 99 0.82 2.47 -13.97
C ALA A 99 2.23 2.32 -14.56
N ARG A 100 2.57 1.17 -15.14
CA ARG A 100 3.87 0.91 -15.78
C ARG A 100 4.07 1.78 -17.00
N LEU A 101 3.02 1.97 -17.80
CA LEU A 101 3.03 2.88 -18.95
C LEU A 101 3.25 4.33 -18.49
N ALA A 102 2.51 4.78 -17.47
CA ALA A 102 2.66 6.11 -16.91
C ALA A 102 4.05 6.34 -16.30
N ALA A 103 4.60 5.37 -15.58
CA ALA A 103 5.92 5.46 -14.96
C ALA A 103 7.06 5.55 -15.99
N ARG A 104 7.04 4.68 -17.00
CA ARG A 104 8.15 4.55 -17.97
C ARG A 104 8.06 5.47 -19.18
N ARG A 105 6.84 5.83 -19.59
CA ARG A 105 6.57 6.56 -20.84
C ARG A 105 5.75 7.83 -20.65
N GLY A 106 5.20 8.07 -19.46
CA GLY A 106 4.48 9.30 -19.18
C GLY A 106 5.41 10.50 -19.13
N ARG A 107 5.08 11.54 -19.91
CA ARG A 107 5.74 12.85 -19.84
C ARG A 107 5.53 13.43 -18.45
N ARG A 108 6.64 13.76 -17.80
CA ARG A 108 6.65 14.42 -16.49
C ARG A 108 6.52 15.92 -16.66
N ASP A 109 5.69 16.57 -15.85
CA ASP A 109 5.59 18.02 -15.80
C ASP A 109 6.77 18.64 -15.02
N GLY A 110 6.78 19.97 -14.86
CA GLY A 110 7.83 20.68 -14.12
C GLY A 110 7.93 20.30 -12.63
N SER A 111 6.94 19.59 -12.09
CA SER A 111 6.92 19.05 -10.73
C SER A 111 7.20 17.54 -10.67
N GLY A 112 7.51 16.90 -11.80
CA GLY A 112 7.79 15.48 -11.88
C GLY A 112 6.53 14.59 -11.98
N LYS A 113 5.34 15.18 -12.16
CA LYS A 113 4.09 14.42 -12.19
C LYS A 113 3.70 13.97 -13.60
N VAL A 114 3.04 12.82 -13.67
CA VAL A 114 2.46 12.24 -14.89
C VAL A 114 0.93 12.25 -14.79
N ARG A 115 0.27 12.46 -15.93
CA ARG A 115 -1.20 12.52 -16.00
C ARG A 115 -1.78 11.17 -16.39
N VAL A 116 -2.74 10.70 -15.58
CA VAL A 116 -3.44 9.42 -15.83
C VAL A 116 -4.94 9.64 -15.72
N ALA A 117 -5.70 9.16 -16.70
CA ALA A 117 -7.15 9.10 -16.66
C ALA A 117 -7.61 7.64 -16.63
N VAL A 118 -8.51 7.31 -15.72
CA VAL A 118 -9.04 5.96 -15.55
C VAL A 118 -10.56 5.97 -15.69
N LYS A 119 -11.09 5.21 -16.64
CA LYS A 119 -12.53 4.95 -16.77
C LYS A 119 -12.90 3.72 -15.95
N SER A 120 -13.64 3.90 -14.86
CA SER A 120 -14.16 2.80 -14.03
C SER A 120 -15.29 3.30 -13.12
N GLU A 121 -16.40 2.56 -13.04
CA GLU A 121 -17.44 2.79 -12.03
C GLU A 121 -16.90 2.65 -10.61
N CYS A 122 -16.03 1.65 -10.41
CA CYS A 122 -15.33 1.37 -9.17
C CYS A 122 -14.15 2.33 -8.97
N ARG A 123 -13.90 2.73 -7.72
CA ARG A 123 -12.69 3.46 -7.36
C ARG A 123 -11.41 2.67 -7.74
N PRO A 124 -10.46 3.26 -8.49
CA PRO A 124 -9.16 2.64 -8.76
C PRO A 124 -8.41 2.25 -7.49
N MET A 125 -7.53 1.25 -7.58
CA MET A 125 -6.76 0.73 -6.45
C MET A 125 -5.91 1.85 -5.82
N MET A 126 -6.15 2.14 -4.54
CA MET A 126 -5.53 3.27 -3.84
C MET A 126 -4.04 3.07 -3.60
N GLU A 127 -3.61 1.82 -3.66
CA GLU A 127 -2.24 1.38 -3.57
C GLU A 127 -1.48 1.89 -4.79
N ILE A 128 -2.07 1.83 -5.99
CA ILE A 128 -1.43 2.27 -7.24
C ILE A 128 -1.69 3.77 -7.47
N PHE A 129 -2.96 4.17 -7.50
CA PHE A 129 -3.38 5.55 -7.72
C PHE A 129 -3.96 6.13 -6.43
N ARG A 130 -3.17 6.94 -5.73
CA ARG A 130 -3.52 7.37 -4.38
C ARG A 130 -4.73 8.28 -4.37
N CYS A 131 -5.36 8.33 -3.21
CA CYS A 131 -6.43 9.26 -2.95
C CYS A 131 -6.00 10.73 -3.10
N ASP A 132 -4.75 11.04 -2.74
CA ASP A 132 -4.19 12.39 -2.81
C ASP A 132 -3.82 12.81 -4.25
N ASP A 133 -3.66 11.85 -5.17
CA ASP A 133 -3.31 12.10 -6.58
C ASP A 133 -4.54 12.47 -7.43
N VAL A 134 -5.76 12.29 -6.90
CA VAL A 134 -7.01 12.55 -7.64
C VAL A 134 -7.20 14.06 -7.81
N VAL A 135 -7.21 14.53 -9.06
CA VAL A 135 -7.47 15.93 -9.41
C VAL A 135 -8.91 16.19 -9.84
N GLY A 136 -9.63 15.15 -10.26
CA GLY A 136 -11.03 15.27 -10.67
C GLY A 136 -11.74 13.95 -10.84
N ARG A 137 -13.07 14.00 -10.82
CA ARG A 137 -13.93 12.88 -11.23
C ARG A 137 -15.14 13.39 -12.00
N GLU A 138 -15.41 12.79 -13.15
CA GLU A 138 -16.59 13.08 -13.98
C GLU A 138 -17.25 11.76 -14.38
N GLY A 139 -18.40 11.44 -13.77
CA GLY A 139 -19.04 10.13 -13.92
C GLY A 139 -18.11 8.97 -13.53
N GLU A 140 -17.76 8.16 -14.51
CA GLU A 140 -16.83 7.02 -14.41
C GLU A 140 -15.36 7.40 -14.61
N TRP A 141 -15.08 8.63 -15.01
CA TRP A 141 -13.71 9.10 -15.25
C TRP A 141 -13.06 9.58 -13.96
N TRP A 142 -11.91 9.03 -13.64
CA TRP A 142 -11.04 9.42 -12.56
C TRP A 142 -9.77 10.04 -13.15
N MET A 143 -9.45 11.26 -12.78
CA MET A 143 -8.29 11.98 -13.28
C MET A 143 -7.24 12.10 -12.18
N PHE A 144 -6.00 11.77 -12.50
CA PHE A 144 -4.88 11.73 -11.57
C PHE A 144 -3.68 12.52 -12.09
N GLU A 145 -3.00 13.20 -11.16
CA GLU A 145 -1.62 13.65 -11.33
C GLU A 145 -0.74 12.90 -10.35
N VAL A 146 0.03 11.93 -10.86
CA VAL A 146 0.80 10.99 -10.06
C VAL A 146 2.26 11.37 -10.08
N ASP A 147 2.93 11.32 -8.94
CA ASP A 147 4.39 11.45 -8.87
C ASP A 147 5.07 10.32 -9.67
N GLY A 148 5.82 10.68 -10.72
CA GLY A 148 6.38 9.71 -11.65
C GLY A 148 7.49 8.85 -11.04
N GLU A 149 8.32 9.43 -10.17
CA GLU A 149 9.41 8.72 -9.49
C GLU A 149 8.86 7.70 -8.50
N ARG A 150 7.89 8.11 -7.67
CA ARG A 150 7.20 7.20 -6.74
C ARG A 150 6.47 6.07 -7.47
N LEU A 151 5.84 6.38 -8.61
CA LEU A 151 5.16 5.37 -9.40
C LEU A 151 6.16 4.36 -9.99
N GLU A 152 7.31 4.84 -10.46
CA GLU A 152 8.40 4.01 -10.96
C GLU A 152 8.95 3.07 -9.89
N GLU A 153 9.30 3.58 -8.70
CA GLU A 153 9.72 2.78 -7.55
C GLU A 153 8.71 1.67 -7.21
N LYS A 154 7.42 2.00 -7.28
CA LYS A 154 6.35 1.03 -7.00
C LYS A 154 6.26 -0.05 -8.08
N MET A 155 6.54 0.27 -9.33
CA MET A 155 6.50 -0.67 -10.45
C MET A 155 7.74 -1.56 -10.54
N GLU A 156 8.80 -1.26 -9.79
CA GLU A 156 9.93 -2.17 -9.64
C GLU A 156 9.57 -3.35 -8.73
N LEU A 157 8.71 -3.16 -7.72
CA LEU A 157 8.35 -4.23 -6.79
C LEU A 157 7.56 -5.36 -7.47
N PRO A 158 7.85 -6.62 -7.13
CA PRO A 158 7.09 -7.75 -7.65
C PRO A 158 5.66 -7.76 -7.11
N VAL A 159 4.75 -8.30 -7.91
CA VAL A 159 3.32 -8.36 -7.60
C VAL A 159 2.96 -9.72 -7.00
N GLY A 160 2.56 -9.73 -5.74
CA GLY A 160 2.17 -10.97 -5.05
C GLY A 160 3.06 -11.24 -3.85
N SER A 161 2.48 -11.82 -2.77
CA SER A 161 3.25 -12.11 -1.56
C SER A 161 4.31 -13.18 -1.82
N CYS A 162 4.00 -14.17 -2.66
CA CYS A 162 4.90 -15.30 -2.92
C CYS A 162 6.20 -14.88 -3.64
N MET A 163 6.16 -13.83 -4.48
CA MET A 163 7.38 -13.28 -5.11
C MET A 163 8.19 -12.38 -4.17
N LEU A 164 7.54 -11.82 -3.14
CA LEU A 164 8.18 -10.96 -2.14
C LEU A 164 8.85 -11.77 -1.01
N SER A 165 8.38 -13.00 -0.76
CA SER A 165 8.84 -13.90 0.31
C SER A 165 9.88 -14.92 -0.13
N MET A 166 9.99 -15.23 -1.43
CA MET A 166 11.12 -16.04 -1.92
C MET A 166 12.42 -15.30 -1.59
N PRO A 167 13.49 -16.00 -1.16
CA PRO A 167 14.77 -15.37 -0.98
C PRO A 167 15.09 -14.59 -2.25
N LEU A 168 15.48 -13.32 -2.11
CA LEU A 168 16.05 -12.49 -3.18
C LEU A 168 17.42 -13.05 -3.66
N TRP A 169 17.63 -14.35 -3.47
CA TRP A 169 18.82 -15.15 -3.62
C TRP A 169 18.41 -16.40 -4.42
N GLN A 170 18.79 -16.42 -5.70
CA GLN A 170 18.79 -17.59 -6.59
C GLN A 170 17.48 -18.03 -7.25
N LYS A 171 16.96 -17.19 -8.15
CA LYS A 171 16.47 -17.70 -9.45
C LYS A 171 17.42 -17.28 -10.57
N GLY A 172 18.43 -18.12 -10.83
CA GLY A 172 19.10 -18.31 -12.14
C GLY A 172 19.80 -17.14 -12.85
N ASN A 173 19.52 -15.89 -12.49
CA ASN A 173 20.25 -14.70 -12.89
C ASN A 173 20.92 -14.17 -11.61
N ASN A 174 22.24 -13.98 -11.65
CA ASN A 174 23.02 -13.37 -10.59
C ASN A 174 22.71 -11.87 -10.44
N GLU A 175 21.44 -11.50 -10.32
CA GLU A 175 21.01 -10.18 -9.88
C GLU A 175 20.37 -10.37 -8.51
N ALA A 176 21.22 -10.33 -7.47
CA ALA A 176 20.72 -9.96 -6.15
C ALA A 176 19.92 -8.68 -6.33
N TYR A 177 18.67 -8.64 -5.86
CA TYR A 177 17.88 -7.43 -5.89
C TYR A 177 18.68 -6.36 -5.16
N ASP A 178 19.18 -5.39 -5.91
CA ASP A 178 20.19 -4.48 -5.42
C ASP A 178 19.55 -3.51 -4.42
N LEU A 179 19.56 -3.89 -3.14
CA LEU A 179 19.09 -3.04 -2.05
C LEU A 179 19.91 -1.75 -1.96
N SER A 180 21.07 -1.63 -2.62
CA SER A 180 21.78 -0.35 -2.72
C SER A 180 21.02 0.69 -3.56
N LYS A 181 20.09 0.26 -4.43
CA LYS A 181 19.14 1.18 -5.11
C LYS A 181 18.12 1.80 -4.16
N PHE A 182 17.77 1.10 -3.08
CA PHE A 182 16.89 1.58 -2.01
C PHE A 182 17.65 2.17 -0.81
N GLY A 183 18.97 1.94 -0.76
CA GLY A 183 19.80 2.14 0.42
C GLY A 183 20.61 3.43 0.48
N ASP A 184 20.69 4.22 -0.60
CA ASP A 184 21.62 5.37 -0.61
C ASP A 184 21.17 6.58 -1.45
N ARG A 185 19.86 6.85 -1.49
CA ARG A 185 19.35 8.12 -2.02
C ARG A 185 19.05 9.08 -0.88
N GLN A 186 20.02 9.98 -0.65
CA GLN A 186 19.85 11.12 0.26
C GLN A 186 18.51 11.81 -0.01
N VAL A 187 17.63 11.72 1.00
CA VAL A 187 16.29 12.27 1.01
C VAL A 187 16.38 13.77 0.70
N ALA A 188 15.98 14.15 -0.51
CA ALA A 188 15.71 15.53 -0.85
C ALA A 188 14.58 16.05 0.08
N SER A 189 14.95 17.02 0.93
CA SER A 189 14.17 17.59 2.05
C SER A 189 13.92 16.61 3.21
N ALA A 190 14.22 17.02 4.45
CA ALA A 190 14.01 16.27 5.69
C ALA A 190 12.54 15.84 5.91
N LYS A 191 12.09 14.81 5.18
CA LYS A 191 10.77 14.20 5.31
C LYS A 191 10.73 13.49 6.66
N LYS A 192 9.82 13.90 7.54
CA LYS A 192 9.71 13.33 8.90
C LYS A 192 9.20 11.89 8.82
N GLU A 193 9.91 11.00 9.49
CA GLU A 193 9.59 9.58 9.58
C GLU A 193 9.49 9.16 11.06
N ALA A 194 8.60 8.22 11.36
CA ALA A 194 8.40 7.75 12.73
C ALA A 194 8.01 6.27 12.80
N TYR A 195 8.42 5.62 13.89
CA TYR A 195 7.73 4.43 14.37
C TYR A 195 6.47 4.86 15.11
N ALA A 196 5.38 4.15 14.88
CA ALA A 196 4.10 4.45 15.50
C ALA A 196 3.52 3.23 16.22
N THR A 197 2.88 3.44 17.36
CA THR A 197 2.07 2.42 18.03
C THR A 197 0.74 3.00 18.51
N VAL A 198 -0.25 2.16 18.79
CA VAL A 198 -1.59 2.58 19.22
C VAL A 198 -2.00 1.82 20.48
N LEU A 199 -2.33 2.53 21.54
CA LEU A 199 -2.89 1.98 22.77
C LEU A 199 -4.35 2.41 22.91
N HIS A 200 -5.27 1.44 22.90
CA HIS A 200 -6.72 1.68 22.96
C HIS A 200 -7.45 0.88 24.06
N SER A 201 -6.72 0.12 24.88
CA SER A 201 -7.25 -0.75 25.93
C SER A 201 -6.26 -0.83 27.10
N SER A 202 -6.72 -1.46 28.19
CA SER A 202 -6.13 -1.47 29.53
C SER A 202 -4.59 -1.55 29.61
N ASP A 203 -4.10 -1.00 30.71
CA ASP A 203 -2.82 -1.17 31.42
C ASP A 203 -1.78 -2.20 30.92
N LEU A 204 -2.23 -3.37 30.44
CA LEU A 204 -1.39 -4.50 30.04
C LEU A 204 -0.41 -4.17 28.92
N TYR A 205 -0.80 -3.30 27.98
CA TYR A 205 0.04 -2.97 26.82
C TYR A 205 1.02 -1.81 27.08
N VAL A 206 0.95 -1.15 28.23
CA VAL A 206 1.89 -0.06 28.57
C VAL A 206 3.30 -0.59 28.71
N CYS A 207 3.48 -1.72 29.39
CA CYS A 207 4.80 -2.36 29.51
C CYS A 207 5.34 -2.77 28.13
N GLY A 208 4.49 -3.35 27.28
CA GLY A 208 4.85 -3.70 25.90
C GLY A 208 5.32 -2.49 25.08
N ALA A 209 4.57 -1.39 25.12
CA ALA A 209 4.95 -0.15 24.44
C ALA A 209 6.26 0.46 24.97
N ILE A 210 6.53 0.38 26.28
CA ILE A 210 7.82 0.80 26.86
C ILE A 210 8.95 -0.06 26.32
N VAL A 211 8.79 -1.39 26.34
CA VAL A 211 9.79 -2.34 25.82
C VAL A 211 10.03 -2.10 24.33
N LEU A 212 8.98 -1.90 23.54
CA LEU A 212 9.05 -1.60 22.12
C LEU A 212 9.90 -0.34 21.86
N ALA A 213 9.60 0.78 22.50
CA ALA A 213 10.38 2.02 22.35
C ALA A 213 11.87 1.79 22.67
N GLN A 214 12.15 1.13 23.80
CA GLN A 214 13.53 0.86 24.20
C GLN A 214 14.25 -0.07 23.21
N SER A 215 13.54 -1.04 22.65
CA SER A 215 14.10 -1.96 21.65
C SER A 215 14.43 -1.25 20.32
N ILE A 216 13.55 -0.35 19.85
CA ILE A 216 13.81 0.48 18.66
C ILE A 216 15.02 1.40 18.90
N LEU A 217 15.08 2.09 20.04
CA LEU A 217 16.19 2.98 20.37
C LEU A 217 17.51 2.22 20.48
N LYS A 218 17.51 1.03 21.10
CA LYS A 218 18.70 0.17 21.22
C LYS A 218 19.15 -0.41 19.88
N SER A 219 18.24 -0.54 18.91
CA SER A 219 18.60 -0.93 17.54
C SER A 219 19.37 0.15 16.77
N GLY A 220 19.51 1.36 17.35
CA GLY A 220 20.24 2.48 16.75
C GLY A 220 19.40 3.37 15.83
N SER A 221 18.07 3.21 15.83
CA SER A 221 17.20 4.08 15.04
C SER A 221 17.20 5.51 15.58
N THR A 222 17.14 6.47 14.67
CA THR A 222 17.07 7.91 14.96
C THR A 222 15.70 8.51 14.67
N ARG A 223 14.73 7.68 14.25
CA ARG A 223 13.40 8.13 13.85
C ARG A 223 12.54 8.46 15.05
N ASP A 224 11.54 9.31 14.83
CA ASP A 224 10.60 9.70 15.88
C ASP A 224 9.82 8.48 16.38
N LEU A 225 9.45 8.49 17.65
CA LEU A 225 8.54 7.50 18.24
C LEU A 225 7.21 8.17 18.54
N ILE A 226 6.11 7.74 17.90
CA ILE A 226 4.76 8.29 18.10
C ILE A 226 3.84 7.25 18.72
N LEU A 227 3.17 7.62 19.82
CA LEU A 227 2.19 6.75 20.44
C LEU A 227 0.82 7.41 20.42
N LEU A 228 -0.12 6.79 19.73
CA LEU A 228 -1.52 7.17 19.78
C LEU A 228 -2.17 6.54 21.01
N HIS A 229 -2.84 7.34 21.83
CA HIS A 229 -3.59 6.84 22.99
C HIS A 229 -4.97 7.49 23.08
N ASP A 230 -5.90 6.87 23.79
CA ASP A 230 -7.15 7.52 24.16
C ASP A 230 -7.18 7.93 25.65
N ALA A 231 -8.33 8.42 26.11
CA ALA A 231 -8.52 8.92 27.48
C ALA A 231 -8.56 7.82 28.56
N SER A 232 -8.53 6.54 28.19
CA SER A 232 -8.52 5.41 29.12
C SER A 232 -7.16 5.14 29.77
N ILE A 233 -6.07 5.68 29.21
CA ILE A 233 -4.72 5.50 29.77
C ILE A 233 -4.47 6.54 30.88
N PRO A 234 -4.22 6.12 32.13
CA PRO A 234 -4.00 7.04 33.25
C PRO A 234 -2.74 7.90 33.09
N GLN A 235 -2.76 9.12 33.63
CA GLN A 235 -1.65 10.08 33.56
C GLN A 235 -0.29 9.53 34.02
N PRO A 236 -0.15 8.75 35.12
CA PRO A 236 1.13 8.19 35.52
C PRO A 236 1.76 7.28 34.44
N LYS A 237 0.93 6.61 33.63
CA LYS A 237 1.38 5.73 32.56
C LYS A 237 1.79 6.51 31.32
N LEU A 238 1.07 7.59 31.02
CA LEU A 238 1.47 8.53 29.98
C LEU A 238 2.86 9.12 30.29
N LEU A 239 3.12 9.49 31.55
CA LEU A 239 4.45 9.94 31.96
C LEU A 239 5.53 8.87 31.74
N ALA A 240 5.25 7.61 32.10
CA ALA A 240 6.17 6.51 31.86
C ALA A 240 6.43 6.25 30.36
N LEU A 241 5.40 6.32 29.52
CA LEU A 241 5.53 6.18 28.06
C LEU A 241 6.34 7.32 27.45
N SER A 242 6.10 8.56 27.90
CA SER A 242 6.88 9.72 27.47
C SER A 242 8.34 9.60 27.90
N ALA A 243 8.61 9.17 29.13
CA ALA A 243 9.96 8.90 29.62
C ALA A 243 10.67 7.78 28.85
N ALA A 244 9.93 6.81 28.30
CA ALA A 244 10.48 5.75 27.45
C ALA A 244 10.84 6.24 26.03
N GLY A 245 10.44 7.46 25.64
CA GLY A 245 10.78 8.08 24.36
C GLY A 245 9.57 8.37 23.46
N TRP A 246 8.35 7.97 23.83
CA TRP A 246 7.17 8.19 23.00
C TRP A 246 6.71 9.66 23.00
N LYS A 247 6.50 10.21 21.81
CA LYS A 247 5.71 11.42 21.58
C LYS A 247 4.23 11.06 21.56
N LEU A 248 3.53 11.42 22.62
CA LEU A 248 2.14 11.02 22.84
C LEU A 248 1.16 11.87 22.03
N ARG A 249 0.14 11.24 21.44
CA ARG A 249 -0.97 11.91 20.76
C ARG A 249 -2.29 11.31 21.18
N MET A 250 -3.14 12.15 21.76
CA MET A 250 -4.49 11.74 22.09
C MET A 250 -5.35 11.58 20.84
N ILE A 251 -6.09 10.48 20.76
CA ILE A 251 -7.03 10.17 19.68
C ILE A 251 -8.42 9.82 20.22
N THR A 252 -9.43 10.03 19.38
CA THR A 252 -10.75 9.47 19.63
C THR A 252 -10.81 8.05 19.08
N ARG A 253 -11.11 7.08 19.96
CA ARG A 253 -11.28 5.67 19.60
C ARG A 253 -12.26 5.48 18.45
N ILE A 254 -11.98 4.49 17.60
CA ILE A 254 -12.86 4.06 16.54
C ILE A 254 -13.34 2.65 16.88
N ARG A 255 -14.65 2.52 17.09
CA ARG A 255 -15.28 1.22 17.34
C ARG A 255 -15.32 0.41 16.06
N ASN A 256 -14.93 -0.86 16.15
CA ASN A 256 -15.17 -1.86 15.12
C ASN A 256 -16.68 -2.20 15.09
N PRO A 257 -17.42 -1.90 14.01
CA PRO A 257 -18.85 -2.15 13.94
C PRO A 257 -19.23 -3.62 14.14
N ARG A 258 -18.33 -4.54 13.81
CA ARG A 258 -18.55 -6.00 13.89
C ARG A 258 -18.07 -6.62 15.20
N ALA A 259 -17.38 -5.87 16.05
CA ALA A 259 -16.93 -6.38 17.33
C ALA A 259 -18.09 -6.44 18.33
N GLU A 260 -18.09 -7.50 19.13
CA GLU A 260 -18.95 -7.61 20.31
C GLU A 260 -18.65 -6.47 21.30
N LYS A 261 -19.65 -6.09 22.09
CA LYS A 261 -19.47 -5.01 23.06
C LYS A 261 -18.54 -5.49 24.18
N ASN A 262 -17.57 -4.66 24.57
CA ASN A 262 -16.54 -4.94 25.58
C ASN A 262 -15.56 -6.07 25.22
N SER A 263 -15.50 -6.50 23.97
CA SER A 263 -14.45 -7.44 23.53
C SER A 263 -13.10 -6.74 23.43
N TYR A 264 -12.00 -7.51 23.51
CA TYR A 264 -10.64 -6.98 23.40
C TYR A 264 -10.39 -6.26 22.06
N ASN A 265 -11.09 -6.66 21.00
CA ASN A 265 -10.97 -6.12 19.65
C ASN A 265 -11.99 -5.00 19.33
N GLU A 266 -12.78 -4.54 20.31
CA GLU A 266 -13.83 -3.54 20.10
C GLU A 266 -13.31 -2.23 19.48
N TYR A 267 -12.07 -1.86 19.80
CA TYR A 267 -11.46 -0.59 19.37
C TYR A 267 -10.24 -0.76 18.47
N ASN A 268 -10.03 -1.94 17.90
CA ASN A 268 -8.89 -2.22 17.02
C ASN A 268 -8.84 -1.30 15.77
N TYR A 269 -9.98 -0.76 15.34
CA TYR A 269 -10.06 0.22 14.24
C TYR A 269 -9.45 1.57 14.60
N SER A 270 -9.09 1.81 15.85
CA SER A 270 -8.35 3.02 16.25
C SER A 270 -6.98 3.10 15.58
N LYS A 271 -6.41 1.97 15.12
CA LYS A 271 -5.22 1.93 14.24
C LYS A 271 -5.44 2.75 12.95
N LEU A 272 -6.66 2.91 12.45
CA LEU A 272 -6.92 3.76 11.27
C LEU A 272 -6.53 5.23 11.49
N ARG A 273 -6.40 5.69 12.75
CA ARG A 273 -5.91 7.03 13.07
C ARG A 273 -4.47 7.28 12.63
N LEU A 274 -3.68 6.23 12.35
CA LEU A 274 -2.32 6.36 11.82
C LEU A 274 -2.30 7.15 10.51
N TRP A 275 -3.31 7.01 9.65
CA TRP A 275 -3.41 7.79 8.40
C TRP A 275 -3.64 9.28 8.62
N GLN A 276 -3.95 9.73 9.85
CA GLN A 276 -4.12 11.14 10.17
C GLN A 276 -2.85 11.82 10.68
N LEU A 277 -1.75 11.07 10.83
CA LEU A 277 -0.43 11.59 11.22
C LEU A 277 0.27 12.28 10.03
N THR A 278 -0.43 13.20 9.37
CA THR A 278 -0.02 13.84 8.10
C THR A 278 1.16 14.81 8.23
N ASP A 279 1.65 15.05 9.44
CA ASP A 279 2.91 15.74 9.67
C ASP A 279 4.14 14.82 9.54
N TYR A 280 3.92 13.53 9.33
CA TYR A 280 4.91 12.54 8.90
C TYR A 280 4.66 12.13 7.45
N HIS A 281 5.76 11.91 6.73
CA HIS A 281 5.72 11.42 5.36
C HIS A 281 5.48 9.91 5.32
N LYS A 282 6.16 9.17 6.22
CA LYS A 282 6.09 7.71 6.29
C LYS A 282 6.17 7.24 7.74
N LEU A 283 5.46 6.18 8.04
CA LEU A 283 5.37 5.56 9.35
C LEU A 283 5.63 4.06 9.25
N ILE A 284 6.32 3.50 10.23
CA ILE A 284 6.28 2.08 10.52
C ILE A 284 5.41 1.89 11.75
N PHE A 285 4.21 1.37 11.56
CA PHE A 285 3.38 0.92 12.66
C PHE A 285 3.93 -0.39 13.23
N ILE A 286 4.04 -0.48 14.55
CA ILE A 286 4.38 -1.72 15.27
C ILE A 286 3.42 -1.90 16.45
N ASP A 287 2.79 -3.07 16.56
CA ASP A 287 1.96 -3.43 17.71
C ASP A 287 2.79 -3.49 19.00
N ALA A 288 2.16 -3.15 20.13
CA ALA A 288 2.84 -3.02 21.41
C ALA A 288 3.31 -4.37 22.01
N ASP A 289 2.98 -5.50 21.39
CA ASP A 289 3.40 -6.85 21.78
C ASP A 289 4.61 -7.38 20.98
N ILE A 290 5.23 -6.53 20.16
CA ILE A 290 6.43 -6.84 19.37
C ILE A 290 7.69 -6.24 20.02
N ILE A 291 8.81 -6.95 19.91
CA ILE A 291 10.14 -6.48 20.29
C ILE A 291 11.06 -6.40 19.05
N VAL A 292 11.79 -5.29 18.93
CA VAL A 292 12.72 -5.06 17.82
C VAL A 292 14.12 -5.52 18.20
N LEU A 293 14.62 -6.57 17.55
CA LEU A 293 15.95 -7.15 17.82
C LEU A 293 17.07 -6.54 16.96
N ARG A 294 16.73 -5.98 15.79
CA ARG A 294 17.63 -5.34 14.84
C ARG A 294 16.98 -4.11 14.24
N ASN A 295 17.78 -3.20 13.71
CA ASN A 295 17.30 -1.95 13.13
C ASN A 295 16.34 -2.23 11.95
N LEU A 296 15.15 -1.63 11.98
CA LEU A 296 14.11 -1.77 10.96
C LEU A 296 13.99 -0.55 10.05
N ASP A 297 14.94 0.39 10.08
CA ASP A 297 14.86 1.64 9.32
C ASP A 297 14.86 1.40 7.82
N ILE A 298 15.37 0.25 7.36
CA ILE A 298 15.25 -0.19 5.96
C ILE A 298 13.79 -0.25 5.51
N LEU A 299 12.84 -0.50 6.42
CA LEU A 299 11.41 -0.55 6.06
C LEU A 299 10.87 0.83 5.61
N PHE A 300 11.54 1.95 5.97
CA PHE A 300 11.16 3.27 5.46
C PHE A 300 11.50 3.47 3.98
N SER A 301 12.31 2.62 3.33
CA SER A 301 12.52 2.70 1.88
C SER A 301 11.36 2.06 1.08
N PHE A 302 10.54 1.22 1.71
CA PHE A 302 9.43 0.53 1.03
C PHE A 302 8.18 1.43 0.90
N PRO A 303 7.35 1.25 -0.14
CA PRO A 303 6.12 2.01 -0.35
C PRO A 303 4.94 1.46 0.47
N GLN A 304 3.91 2.28 0.66
CA GLN A 304 2.66 1.81 1.27
C GLN A 304 1.86 0.84 0.35
N ILE A 305 1.23 -0.24 0.83
CA ILE A 305 1.30 -0.87 2.17
C ILE A 305 2.29 -2.04 2.08
N THR A 306 3.30 -2.07 2.94
CA THR A 306 4.12 -3.26 3.21
C THR A 306 3.76 -3.79 4.59
N ALA A 307 3.40 -5.07 4.68
CA ALA A 307 3.04 -5.74 5.93
C ALA A 307 3.50 -7.22 5.88
N VAL A 308 3.69 -7.82 7.06
CA VAL A 308 4.10 -9.23 7.17
C VAL A 308 2.90 -10.15 6.91
N GLY A 309 3.09 -11.28 6.22
CA GLY A 309 2.05 -12.29 6.04
C GLY A 309 1.64 -12.95 7.37
N ASN A 310 0.40 -13.41 7.49
CA ASN A 310 -0.04 -14.31 8.55
C ASN A 310 -0.82 -15.48 7.93
N ASP A 311 -1.21 -16.45 8.76
CA ASP A 311 -2.14 -17.54 8.42
C ASP A 311 -3.35 -17.03 7.60
N GLY A 312 -3.42 -17.42 6.32
CA GLY A 312 -4.45 -17.01 5.36
C GLY A 312 -4.02 -15.97 4.31
N VAL A 313 -4.96 -15.53 3.46
CA VAL A 313 -4.76 -14.37 2.52
C VAL A 313 -4.84 -13.03 3.28
N ILE A 314 -4.31 -12.97 4.50
CA ILE A 314 -4.49 -11.91 5.48
C ILE A 314 -3.12 -11.46 5.99
N PHE A 315 -2.83 -10.16 5.89
CA PHE A 315 -1.62 -9.59 6.45
C PHE A 315 -1.72 -9.49 7.98
N ASN A 316 -0.62 -9.81 8.67
CA ASN A 316 -0.43 -9.45 10.07
C ASN A 316 -0.38 -7.92 10.17
N SER A 317 -1.39 -7.30 10.80
CA SER A 317 -1.42 -5.84 11.00
C SER A 317 -0.46 -5.35 12.11
N GLY A 318 0.40 -6.24 12.64
CA GLY A 318 1.35 -5.97 13.71
C GLY A 318 2.56 -5.18 13.27
N ILE A 319 2.95 -5.25 11.98
CA ILE A 319 3.93 -4.32 11.39
C ILE A 319 3.39 -3.82 10.05
N MET A 320 3.29 -2.50 9.86
CA MET A 320 2.82 -1.90 8.60
C MET A 320 3.60 -0.66 8.24
N VAL A 321 4.02 -0.54 6.97
CA VAL A 321 4.51 0.71 6.39
C VAL A 321 3.32 1.53 5.88
N ILE A 322 3.18 2.76 6.38
CA ILE A 322 2.04 3.66 6.12
C ILE A 322 2.55 5.01 5.63
N GLU A 323 1.90 5.55 4.61
CA GLU A 323 2.02 6.92 4.13
C GLU A 323 0.74 7.69 4.54
N PRO A 324 0.80 8.49 5.62
CA PRO A 324 -0.38 9.15 6.16
C PRO A 324 -1.11 10.02 5.13
N SER A 325 -2.43 9.88 5.08
CA SER A 325 -3.31 10.68 4.23
C SER A 325 -4.71 10.75 4.84
N ASN A 326 -5.20 11.98 5.03
CA ASN A 326 -6.59 12.21 5.44
C ASN A 326 -7.60 11.71 4.40
N CYS A 327 -7.22 11.70 3.12
CA CYS A 327 -8.06 11.19 2.03
C CYS A 327 -8.21 9.67 2.15
N THR A 328 -7.09 8.96 2.37
CA THR A 328 -7.09 7.52 2.63
C THR A 328 -7.86 7.19 3.90
N PHE A 329 -7.63 7.92 5.00
CA PHE A 329 -8.39 7.75 6.25
C PHE A 329 -9.91 7.86 6.01
N LYS A 330 -10.39 8.92 5.35
CA LYS A 330 -11.82 9.09 5.05
C LYS A 330 -12.38 7.94 4.22
N THR A 331 -11.59 7.42 3.27
CA THR A 331 -12.00 6.31 2.42
C THR A 331 -12.09 4.99 3.19
N LEU A 332 -11.10 4.70 4.03
CA LEU A 332 -11.10 3.54 4.94
C LEU A 332 -12.29 3.61 5.93
N MET A 333 -12.56 4.80 6.48
CA MET A 333 -13.67 5.01 7.39
C MET A 333 -15.05 4.81 6.74
N LYS A 334 -15.22 5.16 5.46
CA LYS A 334 -16.47 4.89 4.73
C LYS A 334 -16.70 3.39 4.54
N ARG A 335 -15.62 2.62 4.34
CA ARG A 335 -15.66 1.17 4.12
C ARG A 335 -15.61 0.33 5.40
N ARG A 336 -15.56 0.96 6.58
CA ARG A 336 -15.41 0.25 7.86
C ARG A 336 -16.51 -0.78 8.15
N TYR A 337 -17.68 -0.66 7.51
CA TYR A 337 -18.79 -1.59 7.65
C TYR A 337 -18.70 -2.76 6.67
N ASP A 338 -18.01 -2.58 5.56
CA ASP A 338 -17.82 -3.61 4.55
C ASP A 338 -16.72 -4.56 5.03
N VAL A 339 -15.71 -4.01 5.69
CA VAL A 339 -14.43 -4.59 6.08
C VAL A 339 -14.47 -5.59 7.29
N ILE A 340 -14.19 -6.89 7.09
CA ILE A 340 -14.16 -7.97 8.09
C ILE A 340 -12.71 -8.13 8.57
N SER A 341 -12.46 -7.98 9.86
CA SER A 341 -11.11 -8.07 10.37
C SER A 341 -11.01 -8.63 11.78
N TYR A 342 -10.12 -9.61 11.94
CA TYR A 342 -9.24 -9.71 13.08
C TYR A 342 -8.07 -8.74 12.83
N MET A 343 -8.02 -7.64 13.59
CA MET A 343 -7.08 -6.50 13.49
C MET A 343 -6.78 -5.93 12.08
N VAL A 344 -7.41 -4.78 11.77
CA VAL A 344 -7.37 -4.03 10.48
C VAL A 344 -7.07 -4.87 9.21
N VAL A 345 -8.09 -5.53 8.71
CA VAL A 345 -8.12 -6.25 7.43
C VAL A 345 -9.26 -5.66 6.63
N ILE A 346 -8.97 -5.00 5.51
CA ILE A 346 -9.92 -4.65 4.46
C ILE A 346 -10.53 -5.95 3.88
N LYS A 347 -11.68 -6.40 4.38
CA LYS A 347 -12.44 -7.52 3.79
C LYS A 347 -13.93 -7.17 3.66
N GLY A 348 -14.34 -6.58 2.55
CA GLY A 348 -15.76 -6.54 2.17
C GLY A 348 -16.35 -7.95 2.17
N SER A 349 -17.41 -8.22 2.94
CA SER A 349 -18.40 -9.23 2.53
C SER A 349 -19.20 -8.72 1.35
#